data_AF-A0A4Q4KHP0-F1
#
_entry.id   AF-A0A4Q4KHP0-F1
#
_cell.length_a   1.000
_cell.length_b   1.000
_cell.length_c   1.000
_cell.angle_alpha   90.00
_cell.angle_beta   90.00
_cell.angle_gamma   90.00
#
_symmetry.space_group_name_H-M   'P 1'
#
loop_
_entity.id
_entity.type
_entity.pdbx_description
1 polymer ?
#
loop_
_entity_poly.entity_id
_entity_poly.type
_entity_poly.pdbx_seq_one_letter_code
_entity_poly.pdbx_strand_id
1 'polypeptide(L)'
;MKNENLKFGFVAMVFCIGFVTFSNAQPQQKERPTFAQLVEKMDSNKDGKIAESEVKGPLKNNFSEIDTDKDGFISEAEFNNAPKKRKSKSE
;
A
#
# COMPACT_ATOMS: atom_id res chain seq x y z
N MET A 1 -3.69 -67.72 -8.89
CA MET A 1 -4.58 -67.24 -9.98
C MET A 1 -6.00 -67.25 -9.45
N LYS A 2 -6.60 -66.07 -9.26
CA LYS A 2 -8.04 -65.79 -9.27
C LYS A 2 -8.24 -64.33 -8.88
N ASN A 3 -8.76 -63.61 -9.85
CA ASN A 3 -8.95 -62.19 -10.01
C ASN A 3 -10.43 -61.94 -9.81
N GLU A 4 -10.80 -61.15 -8.82
CA GLU A 4 -12.20 -60.88 -8.48
C GLU A 4 -12.44 -59.36 -8.57
N ASN A 5 -12.99 -58.93 -9.70
CA ASN A 5 -13.50 -57.58 -9.89
C ASN A 5 -14.91 -57.50 -9.30
N LEU A 6 -15.10 -56.85 -8.15
CA LEU A 6 -16.43 -56.58 -7.59
C LEU A 6 -16.68 -55.08 -7.37
N LYS A 7 -17.06 -54.45 -8.47
CA LYS A 7 -18.09 -53.41 -8.66
C LYS A 7 -18.61 -52.61 -7.43
N PHE A 8 -18.46 -51.29 -7.57
CA PHE A 8 -19.34 -50.19 -7.13
C PHE A 8 -19.40 -49.81 -5.63
N GLY A 9 -18.84 -48.64 -5.31
CA GLY A 9 -19.01 -47.95 -4.02
C GLY A 9 -18.59 -46.48 -4.03
N PHE A 10 -19.31 -45.63 -4.78
CA PHE A 10 -19.68 -44.25 -4.42
C PHE A 10 -18.66 -43.15 -4.03
N VAL A 11 -17.33 -43.26 -4.17
CA VAL A 11 -16.43 -42.18 -3.73
C VAL A 11 -15.35 -41.85 -4.76
N ALA A 12 -15.61 -40.84 -5.59
CA ALA A 12 -14.64 -39.85 -6.10
C ALA A 12 -15.33 -38.93 -7.12
N MET A 13 -16.44 -38.33 -6.68
CA MET A 13 -16.99 -37.15 -7.32
C MET A 13 -15.97 -36.01 -7.10
N VAL A 14 -15.56 -35.32 -8.16
CA VAL A 14 -14.82 -34.04 -8.12
C VAL A 14 -13.34 -34.09 -7.68
N PHE A 15 -12.46 -34.61 -8.53
CA PHE A 15 -11.06 -34.16 -8.57
C PHE A 15 -10.71 -33.62 -9.96
N CYS A 16 -11.67 -32.91 -10.56
CA CYS A 16 -11.46 -32.12 -11.76
C CYS A 16 -11.17 -30.67 -11.33
N ILE A 17 -9.99 -30.17 -11.71
CA ILE A 17 -9.76 -28.75 -12.01
C ILE A 17 -9.78 -27.82 -10.78
N GLY A 18 -8.80 -27.94 -9.87
CA GLY A 18 -8.81 -27.15 -8.63
C GLY A 18 -7.51 -26.45 -8.21
N PHE A 19 -6.43 -26.47 -8.99
CA PHE A 19 -5.17 -25.84 -8.57
C PHE A 19 -4.43 -25.09 -9.68
N VAL A 20 -5.16 -24.34 -10.49
CA VAL A 20 -4.59 -23.19 -11.22
C VAL A 20 -5.11 -21.92 -10.55
N THR A 21 -4.82 -21.74 -9.26
CA THR A 21 -4.90 -20.40 -8.69
C THR A 21 -3.61 -19.70 -9.06
N PHE A 22 -3.66 -19.05 -10.21
CA PHE A 22 -2.79 -17.94 -10.59
C PHE A 22 -2.64 -17.04 -9.35
N SER A 23 -1.52 -17.14 -8.66
CA SER A 23 -1.13 -16.15 -7.65
C SER A 23 -0.88 -14.85 -8.42
N ASN A 24 -1.93 -14.07 -8.61
CA ASN A 24 -1.82 -12.64 -8.89
C ASN A 24 -1.11 -12.04 -7.67
N ALA A 25 0.23 -12.02 -7.70
CA ALA A 25 1.03 -11.13 -6.90
C ALA A 25 0.71 -9.72 -7.39
N GLN A 26 -0.44 -9.22 -6.94
CA GLN A 26 -0.90 -7.87 -7.16
C GLN A 26 0.24 -6.98 -6.67
N PRO A 27 0.90 -6.19 -7.55
CA PRO A 27 1.94 -5.29 -7.10
C PRO A 27 1.25 -4.39 -6.09
N GLN A 28 1.62 -4.54 -4.81
CA GLN A 28 1.07 -3.71 -3.76
C GLN A 28 1.47 -2.29 -4.11
N GLN A 29 0.52 -1.58 -4.70
CA GLN A 29 0.57 -0.18 -4.94
C GLN A 29 0.65 0.43 -3.56
N LYS A 30 1.88 0.66 -3.08
CA LYS A 30 2.18 1.32 -1.82
C LYS A 30 1.66 2.74 -2.01
N GLU A 31 0.38 2.94 -1.72
CA GLU A 31 -0.25 4.24 -1.80
C GLU A 31 0.54 5.18 -0.90
N ARG A 32 0.78 6.39 -1.40
CA ARG A 32 1.51 7.38 -0.61
C ARG A 32 0.69 7.64 0.65
N PRO A 33 1.28 7.60 1.85
CA PRO A 33 0.55 7.89 3.07
C PRO A 33 -0.11 9.27 2.96
N THR A 34 -1.33 9.38 3.48
CA THR A 34 -2.03 10.67 3.56
C THR A 34 -1.34 11.56 4.59
N PHE A 35 -1.61 12.88 4.55
CA PHE A 35 -1.10 13.80 5.56
C PHE A 35 -1.49 13.36 6.97
N ALA A 36 -2.77 13.00 7.17
CA ALA A 36 -3.26 12.52 8.46
C ALA A 36 -2.47 11.31 9.02
N GLN A 37 -2.15 10.33 8.17
CA GLN A 37 -1.33 9.18 8.58
C GLN A 37 0.11 9.55 8.90
N LEU A 38 0.61 10.61 8.28
CA LEU A 38 1.95 11.14 8.46
C LEU A 38 2.05 11.91 9.78
N VAL A 39 1.09 12.80 10.02
CA VAL A 39 0.92 13.52 11.29
C VAL A 39 0.78 12.51 12.42
N GLU A 40 -0.16 11.56 12.34
CA GLU A 40 -0.35 10.53 13.38
C GLU A 40 0.94 9.76 13.73
N LYS A 41 1.87 9.62 12.79
CA LYS A 41 3.14 8.89 12.98
C LYS A 41 4.33 9.76 13.35
N MET A 42 4.33 11.04 13.01
CA MET A 42 5.51 11.91 13.12
C MET A 42 5.28 13.11 14.03
N ASP A 43 4.06 13.67 14.05
CA ASP A 43 3.64 14.80 14.89
C ASP A 43 3.63 14.38 16.36
N SER A 44 4.77 14.55 17.01
CA SER A 44 4.99 14.13 18.40
C SER A 44 4.53 15.20 19.37
N ASN A 45 4.56 16.47 18.93
CA ASN A 45 4.14 17.62 19.71
C ASN A 45 2.62 17.89 19.63
N LYS A 46 1.91 17.23 18.70
CA LYS A 46 0.46 17.33 18.44
C LYS A 46 0.00 18.71 18.03
N ASP A 47 0.81 19.43 17.27
CA ASP A 47 0.46 20.75 16.74
C ASP A 47 -0.32 20.69 15.41
N GLY A 48 -0.49 19.49 14.83
CA GLY A 48 -1.19 19.28 13.56
C GLY A 48 -0.37 19.60 12.32
N LYS A 49 0.92 19.89 12.49
CA LYS A 49 1.94 20.07 11.46
C LYS A 49 3.05 19.04 11.67
N ILE A 50 4.01 18.99 10.76
CA ILE A 50 5.21 18.15 10.94
C ILE A 50 6.44 19.03 10.81
N ALA A 51 7.18 19.19 11.90
CA ALA A 51 8.41 19.98 11.91
C ALA A 51 9.56 19.27 11.16
N GLU A 52 10.53 20.02 10.63
CA GLU A 52 11.72 19.42 9.99
C GLU A 52 12.47 18.44 10.92
N SER A 53 12.45 18.71 12.23
CA SER A 53 13.03 17.85 13.26
C SER A 53 12.26 16.55 13.50
N GLU A 54 10.96 16.53 13.20
CA GLU A 54 10.07 15.37 13.33
C GLU A 54 10.02 14.54 12.04
N VAL A 55 10.29 15.17 10.90
CA VAL A 55 10.29 14.52 9.58
C VAL A 55 11.39 13.46 9.46
N LYS A 56 11.00 12.27 9.00
CA LYS A 56 11.90 11.12 8.83
C LYS A 56 11.77 10.48 7.44
N GLY A 57 12.85 9.80 7.03
CA GLY A 57 12.88 9.00 5.81
C GLY A 57 12.74 9.84 4.54
N PRO A 58 12.10 9.32 3.47
CA PRO A 58 12.02 10.00 2.17
C PRO A 58 11.29 11.34 2.21
N LEU A 59 10.44 11.58 3.22
CA LEU A 59 9.75 12.86 3.36
C LEU A 59 10.73 14.00 3.62
N LYS A 60 11.84 13.74 4.34
CA LYS A 60 12.88 14.75 4.61
C LYS A 60 13.50 15.30 3.32
N ASN A 61 13.68 14.44 2.32
CA ASN A 61 14.25 14.85 1.04
C ASN A 61 13.29 15.74 0.23
N ASN A 62 11.98 15.59 0.44
CA ASN A 62 10.97 16.41 -0.20
C ASN A 62 10.47 17.52 0.72
N PHE A 63 11.06 17.69 1.91
CA PHE A 63 10.58 18.65 2.90
C PHE A 63 10.55 20.06 2.32
N SER A 64 11.67 20.53 1.80
CA SER A 64 11.78 21.85 1.17
C SER A 64 11.00 22.00 -0.15
N GLU A 65 10.51 20.90 -0.73
CA GLU A 65 9.61 20.94 -1.90
C GLU A 65 8.14 21.08 -1.47
N ILE A 66 7.81 20.59 -0.28
CA ILE A 66 6.46 20.65 0.30
C ILE A 66 6.28 21.94 1.10
N ASP A 67 7.25 22.30 1.94
CA ASP A 67 7.33 23.53 2.73
C ASP A 67 7.55 24.72 1.79
N THR A 68 6.44 25.31 1.36
CA THR A 68 6.42 26.39 0.36
C THR A 68 6.61 27.75 1.01
N ASP A 69 6.16 27.91 2.26
CA ASP A 69 6.30 29.15 3.02
C ASP A 69 7.65 29.24 3.76
N LYS A 70 8.39 28.13 3.85
CA LYS A 70 9.70 27.99 4.50
C LYS A 70 9.63 28.29 5.99
N ASP A 71 8.51 27.98 6.63
CA ASP A 71 8.33 28.14 8.07
C ASP A 71 9.05 27.03 8.87
N GLY A 72 9.54 25.99 8.20
CA GLY A 72 10.20 24.84 8.84
C GLY A 72 9.21 23.76 9.30
N PHE A 73 7.96 23.82 8.84
CA PHE A 73 6.90 22.87 9.11
C PHE A 73 6.16 22.49 7.81
N ILE A 74 5.63 21.27 7.76
CA ILE A 74 4.69 20.88 6.71
C ILE A 74 3.28 20.97 7.26
N SER A 75 2.50 21.88 6.70
CA SER A 75 1.06 21.97 6.97
C SER A 75 0.23 21.04 6.05
N GLU A 76 -1.02 20.77 6.45
CA GLU A 76 -1.95 19.99 5.63
C GLU A 76 -2.16 20.63 4.25
N ALA A 77 -2.27 21.95 4.22
CA ALA A 77 -2.47 22.72 2.99
C ALA A 77 -1.29 22.53 2.03
N GLU A 78 -0.07 22.61 2.55
CA GLU A 78 1.17 22.43 1.78
C GLU A 78 1.35 21.00 1.31
N PHE A 79 1.10 20.01 2.17
CA PHE A 79 1.14 18.61 1.78
C PHE A 79 0.12 18.28 0.68
N ASN A 80 -1.07 18.90 0.72
CA ASN A 80 -2.10 18.73 -0.30
C ASN A 80 -1.76 19.44 -1.61
N ASN A 81 -1.09 20.59 -1.54
CA ASN A 81 -0.59 21.35 -2.69
C ASN A 81 0.68 20.75 -3.29
N ALA A 82 1.41 19.93 -2.54
CA ALA A 82 2.63 19.28 -3.01
C ALA A 82 2.35 18.55 -4.33
N PRO A 83 3.25 18.67 -5.32
CA PRO A 83 3.04 18.07 -6.64
C PRO A 83 2.90 16.55 -6.51
N LYS A 84 1.66 16.08 -6.49
CA LYS A 84 1.35 14.66 -6.67
C LYS A 84 1.89 14.33 -8.05
N LYS A 85 2.97 13.54 -8.14
CA LYS A 85 3.36 12.93 -9.42
C LYS A 85 2.14 12.15 -9.88
N ARG A 86 1.32 12.77 -10.74
CA ARG A 86 0.18 12.13 -11.37
C ARG A 86 0.80 10.95 -12.07
N LYS A 87 0.53 9.72 -11.59
CA LYS A 87 0.75 8.55 -12.43
C LYS A 87 -0.04 8.89 -13.69
N SER A 88 0.67 9.14 -14.78
CA SER A 88 0.06 9.28 -16.10
C SER A 88 -0.85 8.07 -16.23
N LYS A 89 -2.15 8.34 -16.22
CA LYS A 89 -3.16 7.36 -16.57
C LYS A 89 -2.82 7.00 -18.01
N SER A 90 -2.11 5.88 -18.21
CA SER A 90 -2.05 5.24 -19.51
C SER A 90 -3.49 4.80 -19.78
N GLU A 91 -4.17 5.64 -20.55
CA GLU A 91 -5.48 5.35 -21.13
C GLU A 91 -5.31 4.45 -22.35
#